data_AF-A0ABD1UTA9-F1
#
_entry.id   AF-A0ABD1UTA9-F1
#
_cell.length_a   1.000
_cell.length_b   1.000
_cell.length_c   1.000
_cell.angle_alpha   90.00
_cell.angle_beta   90.00
_cell.angle_gamma   90.00
#
_symmetry.space_group_name_H-M   'P 1'
#
loop_
_entity.id
_entity.type
_entity.pdbx_description
1 polymer ?
#
loop_
_entity_poly.entity_id
_entity_poly.type
_entity_poly.pdbx_seq_one_letter_code
_entity_poly.pdbx_strand_id
1 'polypeptide(L)'
;MATLGDIGVSAVINILGAFAFLLAFALLRTQPINDRVYFLKWEGLKSKIDIERRVKYFKLVYLFDDDFTISWIPCGRKLTCSYPGIKSTYDPKMYLGHEVSVLEMDGQFDILDKLIYVESNLSNISTKFYGKITQQMLKHADFPGNNNSTGLFQTIIRLKIRDCFEQIVARRTAGPLQAKKA
;
A
#
# COMPACT_ATOMS: atom_id res chain seq x y z
N MET A 1 -28.61 -42.41 20.58
CA MET A 1 -28.03 -41.63 21.69
C MET A 1 -26.56 -41.41 21.33
N ALA A 2 -26.11 -40.17 21.14
CA ALA A 2 -24.71 -39.90 20.80
C ALA A 2 -23.82 -40.31 21.97
N THR A 3 -22.74 -41.04 21.70
CA THR A 3 -21.82 -41.48 22.75
C THR A 3 -20.87 -40.33 23.13
N LEU A 4 -20.30 -40.37 24.32
CA LEU A 4 -19.31 -39.37 24.77
C LEU A 4 -18.13 -39.28 23.79
N GLY A 5 -17.80 -40.38 23.10
CA GLY A 5 -16.79 -40.43 22.05
C GLY A 5 -17.15 -39.60 20.81
N ASP A 6 -18.40 -39.66 20.33
CA ASP A 6 -18.85 -38.88 19.16
C ASP A 6 -18.80 -37.37 19.42
N ILE A 7 -19.11 -36.98 20.67
CA ILE A 7 -19.03 -35.59 21.13
C ILE A 7 -17.57 -35.15 21.26
N GLY A 8 -16.69 -36.04 21.75
CA GLY A 8 -15.25 -35.77 21.88
C GLY A 8 -14.55 -35.58 20.53
N VAL A 9 -14.83 -36.46 19.55
CA VAL A 9 -14.22 -36.39 18.21
C VAL A 9 -14.66 -35.13 17.47
N SER A 10 -15.94 -34.77 17.53
CA SER A 10 -16.45 -33.55 16.88
C SER A 10 -15.89 -32.26 17.52
N ALA A 11 -15.76 -32.23 18.85
CA ALA A 11 -15.15 -31.10 19.56
C ALA A 11 -13.67 -30.91 19.17
N VAL A 12 -12.90 -31.99 19.06
CA VAL A 12 -11.48 -31.94 18.67
C VAL A 12 -11.32 -31.41 17.25
N ILE A 13 -12.11 -31.91 16.29
CA ILE A 13 -12.04 -31.46 14.89
C ILE A 13 -12.35 -29.96 14.78
N ASN A 14 -13.36 -29.48 15.51
CA ASN A 14 -13.74 -28.07 15.48
C ASN A 14 -12.67 -27.16 16.09
N ILE A 15 -12.08 -27.55 17.23
CA ILE A 15 -11.01 -26.80 17.87
C ILE A 15 -9.75 -26.78 17.01
N LEU A 16 -9.37 -27.93 16.42
CA LEU A 16 -8.20 -28.03 15.55
C LEU A 16 -8.38 -27.20 14.28
N GLY A 17 -9.57 -27.24 13.69
CA GLY A 17 -9.94 -26.42 12.53
C GLY A 17 -9.91 -24.92 12.85
N ALA A 18 -10.43 -24.51 14.01
CA ALA A 18 -10.36 -23.12 14.46
C ALA A 18 -8.92 -22.65 14.67
N PHE A 19 -8.06 -23.47 15.27
CA PHE A 19 -6.64 -23.16 15.44
C PHE A 19 -5.91 -23.05 14.10
N ALA A 20 -6.14 -23.99 13.18
CA ALA A 20 -5.56 -23.96 11.84
C ALA A 20 -6.00 -22.71 11.06
N PHE A 21 -7.26 -22.31 11.17
CA PHE A 21 -7.79 -21.09 10.53
C PHE A 21 -7.16 -19.82 11.10
N LEU A 22 -7.00 -19.74 12.44
CA LEU A 22 -6.34 -18.61 13.09
C LEU A 22 -4.85 -18.51 12.74
N LEU A 23 -4.15 -19.65 12.66
CA LEU A 23 -2.75 -19.70 12.22
C LEU A 23 -2.59 -19.32 10.75
N ALA A 24 -3.47 -19.82 9.87
CA ALA A 24 -3.46 -19.45 8.45
C ALA A 24 -3.74 -17.95 8.27
N PHE A 25 -4.69 -17.38 9.01
CA PHE A 25 -4.97 -15.95 9.00
C PHE A 25 -3.78 -15.13 9.52
N ALA A 26 -3.12 -15.58 10.58
CA ALA A 26 -1.91 -14.94 11.10
C ALA A 26 -0.77 -14.95 10.07
N LEU A 27 -0.56 -16.08 9.38
CA LEU A 27 0.46 -16.24 8.34
C LEU A 27 0.17 -15.41 7.08
N LEU A 28 -1.08 -15.38 6.64
CA LEU A 28 -1.52 -14.54 5.51
C LEU A 28 -1.45 -13.05 5.84
N ARG A 29 -1.60 -12.67 7.11
CA ARG A 29 -1.40 -11.28 7.57
C ARG A 29 0.08 -10.86 7.57
N THR A 30 1.01 -11.80 7.61
CA THR A 30 2.47 -11.55 7.59
C THR A 30 3.10 -11.42 6.20
N GLN A 31 2.36 -11.09 5.13
CA GLN A 31 2.97 -10.84 3.81
C GLN A 31 2.81 -9.38 3.36
N PRO A 32 3.84 -8.78 2.71
CA PRO A 32 4.63 -9.39 1.65
C PRO A 32 6.10 -9.65 1.99
N ILE A 33 6.57 -10.87 1.69
CA ILE A 33 7.98 -11.30 1.70
C ILE A 33 8.79 -10.64 0.56
N ASN A 34 8.23 -9.67 -0.16
CA ASN A 34 8.89 -9.01 -1.27
C ASN A 34 8.80 -7.50 -1.06
N ASP A 35 9.92 -6.85 -0.75
CA ASP A 35 10.09 -5.40 -0.58
C ASP A 35 9.82 -4.57 -1.87
N ARG A 36 9.09 -5.14 -2.83
CA ARG A 36 8.68 -4.50 -4.07
C ARG A 36 7.18 -4.32 -4.11
N VAL A 37 6.75 -3.07 -4.17
CA VAL A 37 5.36 -2.71 -4.43
C VAL A 37 5.27 -2.15 -5.84
N TYR A 38 4.59 -2.91 -6.71
CA TYR A 38 4.34 -2.51 -8.08
C TYR A 38 3.17 -1.53 -8.13
N PHE A 39 3.42 -0.27 -8.50
CA PHE A 39 2.34 0.67 -8.84
C PHE A 39 2.15 0.65 -10.36
N LEU A 40 1.04 0.08 -10.85
CA LEU A 40 0.80 0.00 -12.29
C LEU A 40 0.43 1.36 -12.92
N LYS A 41 1.14 1.72 -14.01
CA LYS A 41 0.89 2.87 -14.90
C LYS A 41 0.07 2.39 -16.09
N TRP A 42 -1.24 2.29 -15.88
CA TRP A 42 -2.15 1.77 -16.89
C TRP A 42 -2.41 2.82 -18.00
N GLU A 43 -1.41 3.09 -18.83
CA GLU A 43 -1.61 3.69 -20.16
C GLU A 43 -1.37 2.59 -21.21
N GLY A 44 -2.42 2.30 -22.00
CA GLY A 44 -2.25 1.52 -23.23
C GLY A 44 -2.70 0.05 -23.25
N LEU A 45 -3.94 -0.26 -22.87
CA LEU A 45 -4.65 -1.41 -23.47
C LEU A 45 -5.53 -0.92 -24.62
N LYS A 46 -4.94 -0.94 -25.82
CA LYS A 46 -5.66 -0.77 -27.08
C LYS A 46 -6.33 -2.10 -27.47
N SER A 47 -7.29 -2.54 -26.66
CA SER A 47 -8.33 -3.47 -27.11
C SER A 47 -9.70 -2.90 -26.74
N LYS A 48 -10.44 -2.63 -27.79
CA LYS A 48 -11.71 -1.94 -27.85
C LYS A 48 -12.76 -2.77 -27.12
N ILE A 49 -13.17 -2.31 -25.93
CA ILE A 49 -14.51 -2.29 -25.31
C ILE A 49 -14.34 -2.30 -23.77
N ASP A 50 -14.52 -1.11 -23.16
CA ASP A 50 -14.76 -0.84 -21.72
C ASP A 50 -13.60 -0.80 -20.69
N ILE A 51 -12.33 -0.64 -21.10
CA ILE A 51 -11.20 -0.41 -20.15
C ILE A 51 -10.88 1.09 -19.93
N GLU A 52 -11.21 1.99 -20.86
CA GLU A 52 -10.96 3.44 -20.71
C GLU A 52 -11.76 4.14 -19.58
N ARG A 53 -12.67 3.43 -18.90
CA ARG A 53 -13.46 4.00 -17.80
C ARG A 53 -12.85 3.85 -16.40
N ARG A 54 -11.83 3.01 -16.18
CA ARG A 54 -11.54 2.52 -14.81
C ARG A 54 -10.35 3.11 -14.04
N VAL A 55 -9.47 3.94 -14.63
CA VAL A 55 -8.31 4.48 -13.86
C VAL A 55 -8.07 5.99 -14.07
N LYS A 56 -9.14 6.78 -14.27
CA LYS A 56 -9.00 8.26 -14.37
C LYS A 56 -8.63 8.96 -13.05
N TYR A 57 -8.73 8.25 -11.92
CA TYR A 57 -8.66 8.82 -10.57
C TYR A 57 -7.40 8.43 -9.79
N PHE A 58 -6.50 7.67 -10.41
CA PHE A 58 -5.32 7.15 -9.74
C PHE A 58 -4.05 7.76 -10.34
N LYS A 59 -3.51 8.77 -9.66
CA LYS A 59 -2.18 9.30 -9.98
C LYS A 59 -1.11 8.46 -9.29
N LEU A 60 -0.03 8.15 -10.01
CA LEU A 60 1.07 7.37 -9.48
C LEU A 60 1.94 8.18 -8.51
N VAL A 61 2.52 7.46 -7.55
CA VAL A 61 3.54 7.97 -6.65
C VAL A 61 4.87 7.89 -7.38
N TYR A 62 5.66 8.96 -7.31
CA TYR A 62 7.00 9.02 -7.87
C TYR A 62 7.95 9.68 -6.87
N LEU A 63 9.24 9.42 -7.04
CA LEU A 63 10.30 9.90 -6.17
C LEU A 63 11.15 10.94 -6.92
N PHE A 64 11.13 12.19 -6.47
CA PHE A 64 11.67 13.37 -7.16
C PHE A 64 11.03 13.65 -8.53
N ASP A 65 11.28 12.80 -9.52
CA ASP A 65 10.84 12.93 -10.91
C ASP A 65 10.26 11.59 -11.41
N ASP A 66 9.29 11.62 -12.33
CA ASP A 66 8.56 10.45 -12.78
C ASP A 66 9.17 9.73 -14.00
N ASP A 67 10.04 10.41 -14.75
CA ASP A 67 10.62 9.91 -16.00
C ASP A 67 11.94 9.14 -15.82
N PHE A 68 12.66 9.33 -14.71
CA PHE A 68 14.00 8.78 -14.51
C PHE A 68 14.04 7.63 -13.51
N THR A 69 14.92 6.67 -13.75
CA THR A 69 15.30 5.69 -12.72
C THR A 69 16.18 6.36 -11.67
N ILE A 70 15.71 6.39 -10.43
CA ILE A 70 16.38 7.09 -9.32
C ILE A 70 16.67 6.11 -8.20
N SER A 71 17.93 6.07 -7.76
CA SER A 71 18.34 5.38 -6.53
C SER A 71 18.74 6.42 -5.50
N TRP A 72 18.03 6.48 -4.39
CA TRP A 72 18.20 7.45 -3.33
C TRP A 72 18.46 6.78 -1.98
N ILE A 73 19.53 7.20 -1.31
CA ILE A 73 19.85 6.79 0.05
C ILE A 73 19.66 8.03 0.94
N PRO A 74 18.58 8.10 1.75
CA PRO A 74 18.29 9.27 2.57
C PRO A 74 19.23 9.42 3.76
N CYS A 75 19.93 8.35 4.17
CA CYS A 75 20.76 8.32 5.35
C CYS A 75 21.98 9.24 5.23
N GLY A 76 22.15 10.15 6.19
CA GLY A 76 23.20 11.16 6.18
C GLY A 76 23.07 12.11 7.36
N ARG A 77 23.43 13.38 7.19
CA ARG A 77 23.33 14.37 8.29
C ARG A 77 21.89 14.69 8.69
N LYS A 78 20.96 14.72 7.71
CA LYS A 78 19.56 15.08 7.92
C LYS A 78 18.69 13.92 8.40
N LEU A 79 19.09 12.68 8.08
CA LEU A 79 18.44 11.46 8.51
C LEU A 79 19.49 10.50 9.08
N THR A 80 19.55 10.40 10.39
CA THR A 80 20.40 9.43 11.09
C THR A 80 19.75 8.05 11.06
N CYS A 81 20.41 7.10 10.43
CA CYS A 81 20.03 5.70 10.32
C CYS A 81 21.14 4.82 10.91
N SER A 82 20.78 3.69 11.51
CA SER A 82 21.72 2.62 11.82
C SER A 82 21.97 1.78 10.58
N TYR A 83 23.11 1.09 10.56
CA TYR A 83 23.44 0.14 9.50
C TYR A 83 22.43 -1.03 9.49
N PRO A 84 21.90 -1.48 8.34
CA PRO A 84 22.32 -1.22 6.94
C PRO A 84 21.74 0.05 6.29
N GLY A 85 20.91 0.81 7.01
CA GLY A 85 20.28 2.03 6.52
C GLY A 85 19.04 1.77 5.67
N ILE A 86 18.64 2.78 4.91
CA ILE A 86 17.47 2.76 4.02
C ILE A 86 17.94 3.11 2.62
N LYS A 87 17.44 2.39 1.62
CA LYS A 87 17.67 2.67 0.20
C LYS A 87 16.32 2.66 -0.52
N SER A 88 15.98 3.76 -1.17
CA SER A 88 14.80 3.88 -2.02
C SER A 88 15.22 3.83 -3.48
N THR A 89 14.48 3.09 -4.31
CA THR A 89 14.68 3.04 -5.76
C THR A 89 13.35 3.27 -6.45
N TYR A 90 13.31 4.19 -7.39
CA TYR A 90 12.18 4.44 -8.26
C TYR A 90 12.59 4.09 -9.69
N ASP A 91 11.78 3.31 -10.39
CA ASP A 91 12.10 2.83 -11.73
C ASP A 91 10.82 2.66 -12.58
N PRO A 92 10.67 3.39 -13.69
CA PRO A 92 9.60 3.15 -14.65
C PRO A 92 9.92 1.90 -15.50
N LYS A 93 9.07 0.86 -15.41
CA LYS A 93 9.26 -0.42 -16.11
C LYS A 93 8.03 -0.85 -16.88
N MET A 94 8.21 -1.82 -17.77
CA MET A 94 7.11 -2.59 -18.36
C MET A 94 6.91 -3.88 -17.56
N TYR A 95 5.71 -4.08 -17.01
CA TYR A 95 5.31 -5.31 -16.35
C TYR A 95 4.09 -5.91 -17.06
N LEU A 96 4.21 -7.15 -17.55
CA LEU A 96 3.16 -7.84 -18.32
C LEU A 96 2.62 -7.03 -19.51
N GLY A 97 3.48 -6.25 -20.18
CA GLY A 97 3.09 -5.41 -21.31
C GLY A 97 2.39 -4.10 -20.94
N HIS A 98 2.35 -3.74 -19.65
CA HIS A 98 1.83 -2.48 -19.15
C HIS A 98 2.96 -1.63 -18.55
N GLU A 99 2.91 -0.32 -18.78
CA GLU A 99 3.81 0.61 -18.08
C GLU A 99 3.51 0.55 -16.58
N VAL A 100 4.54 0.59 -15.74
CA VAL A 100 4.42 0.59 -14.28
C VAL A 100 5.48 1.49 -13.70
N SER A 101 5.13 2.21 -12.64
CA SER A 101 6.11 2.92 -11.82
C SER A 101 6.42 2.05 -10.61
N VAL A 102 7.64 1.55 -10.51
CA VAL A 102 8.04 0.71 -9.39
C VAL A 102 8.74 1.57 -8.36
N LEU A 103 8.21 1.61 -7.14
CA LEU A 103 8.85 2.24 -6.00
C LEU A 103 9.26 1.14 -5.03
N GLU A 104 10.55 1.03 -4.78
CA GLU A 104 11.18 0.04 -3.92
C GLU A 104 11.82 0.77 -2.76
N MET A 105 11.70 0.17 -1.58
CA MET A 105 12.36 0.67 -0.39
C MET A 105 12.90 -0.51 0.37
N ASP A 106 14.20 -0.52 0.55
CA ASP A 106 14.95 -1.53 1.29
C ASP A 106 15.48 -0.90 2.57
N GLY A 107 15.49 -1.67 3.65
CA GLY A 107 15.90 -1.24 4.97
C GLY A 107 14.77 -1.04 5.98
N GLN A 108 15.18 -0.64 7.19
CA GLN A 108 14.29 -0.43 8.33
C GLN A 108 14.47 0.97 8.90
N PHE A 109 13.38 1.51 9.45
CA PHE A 109 13.37 2.78 10.15
C PHE A 109 13.63 2.55 11.64
N ASP A 110 14.79 2.97 12.14
CA ASP A 110 15.06 2.93 13.58
C ASP A 110 14.19 3.91 14.36
N ILE A 111 14.00 5.11 13.80
CA ILE A 111 13.26 6.20 14.42
C ILE A 111 12.16 6.63 13.47
N LEU A 112 10.94 6.19 13.77
CA LEU A 112 9.76 6.40 12.93
C LEU A 112 9.41 7.89 12.75
N ASP A 113 9.74 8.74 13.72
CA ASP A 113 9.53 10.20 13.62
C ASP A 113 10.26 10.83 12.44
N LYS A 114 11.40 10.25 12.03
CA LYS A 114 12.21 10.77 10.92
C LYS A 114 11.71 10.30 9.55
N LEU A 115 10.70 9.45 9.51
CA LEU A 115 10.03 9.04 8.28
C LEU A 115 9.46 10.24 7.50
N ILE A 116 9.15 11.32 8.20
CA ILE A 116 8.66 12.56 7.59
C ILE A 116 9.62 13.10 6.51
N TYR A 117 10.92 12.85 6.63
CA TYR A 117 11.90 13.22 5.62
C TYR A 117 11.73 12.41 4.33
N VAL A 118 11.43 11.12 4.44
CA VAL A 118 11.10 10.28 3.28
C VAL A 118 9.77 10.70 2.67
N GLU A 119 8.76 10.97 3.50
CA GLU A 119 7.45 11.48 3.06
C GLU A 119 7.59 12.80 2.27
N SER A 120 8.48 13.70 2.69
CA SER A 120 8.68 14.99 2.01
C SER A 120 9.25 14.90 0.59
N ASN A 121 9.92 13.79 0.25
CA ASN A 121 10.51 13.57 -1.07
C ASN A 121 9.60 12.71 -1.98
N LEU A 122 8.49 12.19 -1.44
CA LEU A 122 7.50 11.44 -2.21
C LEU A 122 6.41 12.36 -2.74
N SER A 123 6.17 12.27 -4.04
CA SER A 123 5.17 13.07 -4.73
C SER A 123 3.89 12.28 -5.00
N ASN A 124 2.77 13.00 -5.17
CA ASN A 124 1.47 12.40 -5.45
C ASN A 124 1.05 11.32 -4.42
N ILE A 125 1.29 11.50 -3.12
CA ILE A 125 0.90 10.52 -2.08
C ILE A 125 -0.56 10.62 -1.61
N SER A 126 -1.39 11.46 -2.23
CA SER A 126 -2.82 11.65 -1.92
C SER A 126 -3.10 11.98 -0.43
N THR A 127 -2.14 12.60 0.25
CA THR A 127 -2.30 13.12 1.63
C THR A 127 -3.12 14.41 1.62
N LYS A 128 -3.84 14.68 2.72
CA LYS A 128 -4.60 15.94 2.88
C LYS A 128 -3.78 17.04 3.56
N PHE A 129 -2.74 16.65 4.29
CA PHE A 129 -1.80 17.52 4.99
C PHE A 129 -0.44 16.82 5.07
N TYR A 130 0.61 17.61 5.29
CA TYR A 130 1.99 17.14 5.39
C TYR A 130 2.23 16.32 6.67
N GLY A 131 2.91 15.18 6.57
CA GLY A 131 3.17 14.30 7.72
C GLY A 131 2.03 13.33 8.02
N LYS A 132 1.02 13.23 7.15
CA LYS A 132 -0.14 12.36 7.37
C LYS A 132 0.25 10.88 7.38
N ILE A 133 1.20 10.48 6.52
CA ILE A 133 1.67 9.08 6.49
C ILE A 133 2.41 8.78 7.78
N THR A 134 3.36 9.64 8.13
CA THR A 134 4.15 9.51 9.37
C THR A 134 3.23 9.43 10.59
N GLN A 135 2.22 10.30 10.67
CA GLN A 135 1.25 10.27 11.76
C GLN A 135 0.42 8.97 11.79
N GLN A 136 0.03 8.43 10.62
CA GLN A 136 -0.71 7.16 10.57
C GLN A 136 0.15 5.98 11.01
N MET A 137 1.43 5.98 10.66
CA MET A 137 2.37 4.96 11.08
C MET A 137 2.66 5.07 12.58
N LEU A 138 2.87 6.26 13.12
CA LEU A 138 3.05 6.47 14.56
C LEU A 138 1.87 6.00 15.41
N LYS A 139 0.63 6.13 14.90
CA LYS A 139 -0.58 5.63 15.60
C LYS A 139 -0.62 4.11 15.76
N HIS A 140 0.08 3.39 14.89
CA HIS A 140 0.11 1.93 14.88
C HIS A 140 1.56 1.43 14.92
N ALA A 141 2.41 2.09 15.72
CA ALA A 141 3.83 1.76 15.85
C ALA A 141 4.07 0.28 16.22
N ASP A 142 3.18 -0.30 17.03
CA ASP A 142 3.27 -1.68 17.52
C ASP A 142 2.93 -2.75 16.46
N PHE A 143 2.50 -2.35 15.25
CA PHE A 143 2.11 -3.32 14.21
C PHE A 143 3.35 -3.91 13.52
N PRO A 144 3.35 -5.23 13.24
CA PRO A 144 4.46 -5.87 12.55
C PRO A 144 4.61 -5.28 11.14
N GLY A 145 5.85 -4.94 10.76
CA GLY A 145 6.17 -4.33 9.46
C GLY A 145 5.92 -2.82 9.39
N ASN A 146 5.50 -2.17 10.48
CA ASN A 146 5.30 -0.72 10.48
C ASN A 146 6.61 0.08 10.59
N ASN A 147 7.72 -0.59 10.93
CA ASN A 147 9.07 -0.04 10.96
C ASN A 147 9.85 -0.27 9.64
N ASN A 148 9.20 -0.73 8.57
CA ASN A 148 9.85 -0.97 7.28
C ASN A 148 8.98 -0.49 6.10
N SER A 149 9.45 -0.81 4.89
CA SER A 149 8.78 -0.52 3.60
C SER A 149 7.32 -0.99 3.55
N THR A 150 6.98 -2.09 4.22
CA THR A 150 5.66 -2.73 4.17
C THR A 150 4.60 -1.82 4.77
N GLY A 151 4.80 -1.33 6.00
CA GLY A 151 3.86 -0.43 6.66
C GLY A 151 3.72 0.90 5.92
N LEU A 152 4.82 1.40 5.36
CA LEU A 152 4.82 2.61 4.54
C LEU A 152 3.94 2.43 3.30
N PHE A 153 4.17 1.37 2.52
CA PHE A 153 3.42 1.13 1.29
C PHE A 153 1.95 0.78 1.55
N GLN A 154 1.65 0.01 2.60
CA GLN A 154 0.28 -0.26 3.02
C GLN A 154 -0.48 1.04 3.34
N THR A 155 0.19 1.97 4.03
CA THR A 155 -0.37 3.29 4.36
C THR A 155 -0.61 4.13 3.11
N ILE A 156 0.35 4.17 2.18
CA ILE A 156 0.21 4.86 0.88
C ILE A 156 -0.96 4.29 0.07
N ILE A 157 -1.05 2.97 -0.06
CA ILE A 157 -2.13 2.30 -0.79
C ILE A 157 -3.49 2.63 -0.16
N ARG A 158 -3.59 2.59 1.18
CA ARG A 158 -4.81 2.97 1.91
C ARG A 158 -5.25 4.40 1.59
N LEU A 159 -4.30 5.34 1.56
CA LEU A 159 -4.60 6.74 1.23
C LEU A 159 -5.02 6.93 -0.21
N LYS A 160 -4.43 6.17 -1.14
CA LYS A 160 -4.79 6.16 -2.55
C LYS A 160 -6.18 5.60 -2.81
N ILE A 161 -6.54 4.50 -2.15
CA ILE A 161 -7.89 3.93 -2.24
C ILE A 161 -8.93 4.93 -1.74
N ARG A 162 -8.65 5.60 -0.61
CA ARG A 162 -9.53 6.66 -0.08
C ARG A 162 -9.71 7.80 -1.08
N ASP A 163 -8.63 8.28 -1.68
CA ASP A 163 -8.69 9.38 -2.66
C ASP A 163 -9.48 8.99 -3.93
N CYS A 164 -9.25 7.78 -4.43
CA CYS A 164 -10.02 7.21 -5.54
C CYS A 164 -11.52 7.11 -5.18
N PHE A 165 -11.84 6.62 -3.98
CA PHE A 165 -13.21 6.52 -3.50
C PHE A 165 -13.88 7.89 -3.38
N GLU A 166 -13.20 8.89 -2.79
CA GLU A 166 -13.69 10.27 -2.69
C GLU A 166 -14.01 10.84 -4.08
N GLN A 167 -13.14 10.64 -5.07
CA GLN A 167 -13.36 11.11 -6.45
C GLN A 167 -14.53 10.39 -7.14
N ILE A 168 -14.67 9.08 -6.95
CA ILE A 168 -15.79 8.29 -7.50
C ILE A 168 -17.11 8.74 -6.87
N VAL A 169 -17.15 8.90 -5.55
CA VAL A 169 -18.35 9.34 -4.83
C VAL A 169 -18.72 10.75 -5.27
N ALA A 170 -17.79 11.69 -5.29
CA ALA A 170 -18.03 13.08 -5.72
C ALA A 170 -18.62 13.15 -7.14
N ARG A 171 -18.13 12.33 -8.07
CA ARG A 171 -18.70 12.24 -9.41
C ARG A 171 -20.11 11.67 -9.40
N ARG A 172 -20.36 10.62 -8.61
CA ARG A 172 -21.70 10.01 -8.49
C ARG A 172 -22.72 10.97 -7.87
N THR A 173 -22.35 11.79 -6.90
CA THR A 173 -23.23 12.82 -6.33
C THR A 173 -23.42 14.02 -7.26
N ALA A 174 -22.43 14.37 -8.08
CA ALA A 174 -22.56 15.43 -9.09
C ALA A 174 -23.42 15.04 -10.30
N GLY A 175 -23.43 13.75 -10.68
CA GLY A 175 -24.23 13.22 -11.80
C GLY A 175 -25.75 13.52 -11.74
N PRO A 176 -26.46 13.31 -10.62
CA PRO A 176 -27.88 13.60 -10.52
C PRO A 176 -28.23 15.10 -10.41
N LEU A 177 -27.27 15.97 -10.07
CA LEU A 177 -27.50 17.42 -9.99
C LEU A 177 -27.51 18.11 -11.36
N GLN A 178 -26.78 17.57 -12.34
CA GLN A 178 -26.77 18.08 -13.72
C GLN A 178 -28.01 17.64 -14.51
N ALA A 179 -28.63 16.52 -14.16
CA ALA A 179 -29.86 16.04 -14.79
C ALA A 179 -31.14 16.78 -14.33
N LYS A 180 -31.07 17.50 -13.20
CA LYS A 180 -32.18 18.32 -12.68
C LYS A 180 -32.14 19.78 -13.12
N LYS A 181 -31.13 20.16 -13.90
CA LYS A 181 -30.91 21.53 -14.41
C LYS A 181 -31.19 21.66 -15.92
N ALA A 182 -31.70 20.60 -16.54
CA ALA A 182 -32.17 20.57 -17.93
C ALA A 182 -33.69 20.54 -17.97
#